data_AF-R5IF31-F1
#
_entry.id   AF-R5IF31-F1
#
_cell.length_a   1.000
_cell.length_b   1.000
_cell.length_c   1.000
_cell.angle_alpha   90.00
_cell.angle_beta   90.00
_cell.angle_gamma   90.00
#
_symmetry.space_group_name_H-M   'P 1'
#
loop_
_entity.id
_entity.type
_entity.pdbx_description
1 polymer ?
#
loop_
_entity_poly.entity_id
_entity_poly.type
_entity_poly.pdbx_seq_one_letter_code
_entity_poly.pdbx_strand_id
1 'polypeptide(L)'
;MIFRRGDDYYEDGLVEELEETAPGTWCAVVAGTMDYEAEVRIKDGEIVSWDCDCPYDGYMCKHVVAVLLKLRNERPSFAEYEEVEFGVEPVVPEERTVRSFEGDEDLSNKISLLTYRQLRDFVGRYAQKDAAFREELLGTVVEKQLSGTPDTYRREVRKHICYANIYGILEKGQLLLEAGRMDAAAAIALQTLESFADEYEYYDYTDSESVDPDVCEKAGALILEIIDDIRTGDGLKRFIAEELDRISWMEVYTDYDIFDMDALVADVSERVLPKEDVLKMIDAHLTTDSEYRLADWVRRKVVLLTGLDRVKDAEDTVRHYLYLPEIRKDEVERCIASGEYHKALAMLDEGIGLAQKMRHRGTEDRWLEMKREIYKRQGDTDGFMNITRKLFMNSPTIEEYRRLKELVSADEWPEYLDRLIDHTKLCDYSSYAHCSQAEIFKEEKEYDRLLNLIANLRPDSRLEALMRYSEVLKDMYSKQLLEMFFPLIKDYAEKNVNVKAYPYVVQVLRQMRRLNGGTEAVSGLVALFRQKYIRRSRMMRELDKL
;
A
#
# COMPACT_ATOMS: atom_id res chain seq x y z
N MET A 1 -16.44 -8.33 -22.17
CA MET A 1 -16.31 -7.08 -21.38
C MET A 1 -15.33 -6.11 -22.02
N ILE A 2 -14.14 -6.56 -22.49
CA ILE A 2 -13.15 -5.69 -23.15
C ILE A 2 -13.62 -5.11 -24.48
N PHE A 3 -14.29 -5.90 -25.33
CA PHE A 3 -14.81 -5.40 -26.61
C PHE A 3 -15.75 -4.19 -26.42
N ARG A 4 -16.71 -4.28 -25.48
CA ARG A 4 -17.63 -3.17 -25.17
C ARG A 4 -16.89 -1.91 -24.72
N ARG A 5 -15.86 -2.05 -23.88
CA ARG A 5 -15.05 -0.91 -23.42
C ARG A 5 -14.21 -0.30 -24.55
N GLY A 6 -13.75 -1.11 -25.51
CA GLY A 6 -13.05 -0.62 -26.69
C GLY A 6 -13.99 0.08 -27.67
N ASP A 7 -15.23 -0.42 -27.80
CA ASP A 7 -16.32 0.22 -28.54
C ASP A 7 -16.66 1.59 -27.94
N ASP A 8 -16.79 1.67 -26.61
CA ASP A 8 -16.99 2.93 -25.89
C ASP A 8 -15.85 3.95 -26.19
N TYR A 9 -14.59 3.51 -26.16
CA TYR A 9 -13.43 4.39 -26.45
C TYR A 9 -13.37 4.86 -27.90
N TYR A 10 -13.83 4.02 -28.83
CA TYR A 10 -13.94 4.38 -30.24
C TYR A 10 -15.06 5.40 -30.46
N GLU A 11 -16.26 5.15 -29.93
CA GLU A 11 -17.43 6.04 -30.05
C GLU A 11 -17.21 7.39 -29.34
N ASP A 12 -16.46 7.40 -28.24
CA ASP A 12 -16.06 8.62 -27.52
C ASP A 12 -14.95 9.42 -28.25
N GLY A 13 -14.43 8.92 -29.38
CA GLY A 13 -13.43 9.61 -30.19
C GLY A 13 -12.04 9.69 -29.55
N LEU A 14 -11.73 8.79 -28.62
CA LEU A 14 -10.49 8.81 -27.81
C LEU A 14 -9.27 8.26 -28.54
N VAL A 15 -9.43 7.75 -29.77
CA VAL A 15 -8.30 7.32 -30.61
C VAL A 15 -7.85 8.51 -31.45
N GLU A 16 -6.69 9.05 -31.11
CA GLU A 16 -6.04 10.20 -31.73
C GLU A 16 -4.83 9.76 -32.59
N GLU A 17 -4.39 10.64 -33.49
CA GLU A 17 -3.14 10.48 -34.27
C GLU A 17 -2.94 9.11 -34.97
N LEU A 18 -4.03 8.53 -35.52
CA LEU A 18 -3.96 7.25 -36.23
C LEU A 18 -3.19 7.39 -37.56
N GLU A 19 -2.00 6.79 -37.64
CA GLU A 19 -1.13 6.84 -38.83
C GLU A 19 -0.52 5.48 -39.21
N GLU A 20 -0.20 5.32 -40.50
CA GLU A 20 0.52 4.14 -41.01
C GLU A 20 2.02 4.43 -41.01
N THR A 21 2.76 3.85 -40.06
CA THR A 21 4.20 4.11 -39.87
C THR A 21 5.08 3.22 -40.77
N ALA A 22 4.56 2.06 -41.17
CA ALA A 22 5.16 1.16 -42.15
C ALA A 22 4.05 0.35 -42.86
N PRO A 23 4.29 -0.27 -44.04
CA PRO A 23 3.25 -1.00 -44.76
C PRO A 23 2.51 -2.02 -43.87
N GLY A 24 1.22 -1.79 -43.66
CA GLY A 24 0.37 -2.63 -42.81
C GLY A 24 0.60 -2.49 -41.31
N THR A 25 1.41 -1.53 -40.84
CA THR A 25 1.64 -1.23 -39.41
C THR A 25 1.08 0.14 -39.07
N TRP A 26 0.15 0.16 -38.12
CA TRP A 26 -0.63 1.32 -37.71
C TRP A 26 -0.31 1.67 -36.26
N CYS A 27 -0.04 2.95 -36.01
CA CYS A 27 0.17 3.49 -34.67
C CYS A 27 -0.92 4.53 -34.37
N ALA A 28 -1.38 4.56 -33.12
CA ALA A 28 -2.32 5.57 -32.64
C ALA A 28 -2.05 5.92 -31.18
N VAL A 29 -2.41 7.13 -30.79
CA VAL A 29 -2.47 7.54 -29.39
C VAL A 29 -3.90 7.37 -28.90
N VAL A 30 -4.11 6.68 -27.78
CA VAL A 30 -5.44 6.47 -27.21
C VAL A 30 -5.54 7.17 -25.87
N ALA A 31 -6.40 8.19 -25.80
CA ALA A 31 -6.63 8.98 -24.59
C ALA A 31 -7.34 8.14 -23.52
N GLY A 32 -6.82 8.18 -22.29
CA GLY A 32 -7.36 7.46 -21.14
C GLY A 32 -7.02 8.16 -19.83
N THR A 33 -6.67 7.39 -18.78
CA THR A 33 -6.10 7.96 -17.55
C THR A 33 -4.75 8.65 -17.79
N MET A 34 -4.05 8.21 -18.84
CA MET A 34 -2.91 8.86 -19.49
C MET A 34 -3.04 8.57 -21.00
N ASP A 35 -2.19 9.17 -21.82
CA ASP A 35 -2.11 8.83 -23.25
C ASP A 35 -1.35 7.51 -23.41
N TYR A 36 -1.94 6.59 -24.17
CA TYR A 36 -1.37 5.26 -24.41
C TYR A 36 -1.04 5.09 -25.89
N GLU A 37 0.17 4.62 -26.20
CA GLU A 37 0.56 4.29 -27.57
C GLU A 37 0.14 2.86 -27.91
N ALA A 38 -0.63 2.70 -29.00
CA ALA A 38 -1.08 1.41 -29.49
C ALA A 38 -0.59 1.16 -30.92
N GLU A 39 0.06 0.02 -31.15
CA GLU A 39 0.52 -0.45 -32.47
C GLU A 39 -0.30 -1.68 -32.90
N VAL A 40 -0.75 -1.71 -34.16
CA VAL A 40 -1.41 -2.85 -34.76
C VAL A 40 -0.82 -3.14 -36.13
N ARG A 41 -0.47 -4.41 -36.39
CA ARG A 41 -0.03 -4.88 -37.70
C ARG A 41 -1.09 -5.73 -38.37
N ILE A 42 -1.51 -5.33 -39.56
CA ILE A 42 -2.47 -6.03 -40.41
C ILE A 42 -1.79 -6.43 -41.72
N LYS A 43 -1.91 -7.70 -42.10
CA LYS A 43 -1.40 -8.23 -43.36
C LYS A 43 -2.46 -9.10 -44.01
N ASP A 44 -2.72 -8.88 -45.30
CA ASP A 44 -3.68 -9.66 -46.08
C ASP A 44 -5.09 -9.74 -45.44
N GLY A 45 -5.51 -8.68 -44.72
CA GLY A 45 -6.80 -8.61 -44.03
C GLY A 45 -6.83 -9.19 -42.62
N GLU A 46 -5.74 -9.84 -42.17
CA GLU A 46 -5.65 -10.45 -40.85
C GLU A 46 -4.78 -9.63 -39.88
N ILE A 47 -5.16 -9.62 -38.60
CA ILE A 47 -4.37 -9.02 -37.53
C ILE A 47 -3.20 -9.96 -37.21
N VAL A 48 -1.98 -9.53 -37.48
CA VAL A 48 -0.76 -10.33 -37.31
C VAL A 48 -0.13 -10.12 -35.94
N SER A 49 -0.17 -8.89 -35.42
CA SER A 49 0.34 -8.55 -34.09
C SER A 49 -0.25 -7.24 -33.60
N TRP A 50 -0.29 -7.04 -32.29
CA TRP A 50 -0.63 -5.78 -31.65
C TRP A 50 0.22 -5.59 -30.40
N ASP A 51 0.42 -4.34 -30.01
CA ASP A 51 1.07 -3.95 -28.77
C ASP A 51 0.44 -2.66 -28.23
N CYS A 52 0.43 -2.50 -26.92
CA CYS A 52 -0.02 -1.27 -26.27
C CYS A 52 0.70 -1.13 -24.93
N ASP A 53 1.20 0.07 -24.65
CA ASP A 53 1.94 0.41 -23.43
C ASP A 53 1.06 0.51 -22.16
N CYS A 54 -0.23 0.21 -22.28
CA CYS A 54 -1.14 0.21 -21.14
C CYS A 54 -0.87 -0.97 -20.20
N PRO A 55 -1.09 -0.81 -18.88
CA PRO A 55 -0.74 -1.83 -17.87
C PRO A 55 -1.70 -3.04 -17.85
N TYR A 56 -2.46 -3.29 -18.92
CA TYR A 56 -3.44 -4.36 -18.99
C TYR A 56 -2.79 -5.66 -19.48
N ASP A 57 -2.78 -6.70 -18.64
CA ASP A 57 -2.10 -7.98 -18.89
C ASP A 57 -3.00 -9.06 -19.54
N GLY A 58 -4.08 -8.64 -20.22
CA GLY A 58 -4.95 -9.55 -20.98
C GLY A 58 -4.58 -9.61 -22.45
N TYR A 59 -5.10 -10.64 -23.15
CA TYR A 59 -4.75 -10.94 -24.56
C TYR A 59 -4.83 -9.74 -25.51
N MET A 60 -5.87 -8.90 -25.40
CA MET A 60 -6.02 -7.67 -26.16
C MET A 60 -6.73 -6.63 -25.30
N CYS A 61 -6.13 -5.45 -25.15
CA CYS A 61 -6.68 -4.39 -24.31
C CYS A 61 -7.78 -3.59 -25.03
N LYS A 62 -8.56 -2.82 -24.28
CA LYS A 62 -9.63 -1.96 -24.82
C LYS A 62 -9.10 -0.90 -25.81
N HIS A 63 -7.86 -0.42 -25.64
CA HIS A 63 -7.27 0.59 -26.54
C HIS A 63 -6.96 -0.01 -27.91
N VAL A 64 -6.40 -1.23 -27.96
CA VAL A 64 -6.17 -1.96 -29.22
C VAL A 64 -7.51 -2.25 -29.93
N VAL A 65 -8.55 -2.63 -29.17
CA VAL A 65 -9.90 -2.80 -29.74
C VAL A 65 -10.42 -1.49 -30.36
N ALA A 66 -10.27 -0.36 -29.66
CA ALA A 66 -10.72 0.94 -30.18
C ALA A 66 -10.00 1.33 -31.48
N VAL A 67 -8.68 1.09 -31.56
CA VAL A 67 -7.88 1.32 -32.78
C VAL A 67 -8.34 0.42 -33.94
N LEU A 68 -8.60 -0.86 -33.67
CA LEU A 68 -9.09 -1.80 -34.68
C LEU A 68 -10.48 -1.41 -35.20
N LEU A 69 -11.38 -0.97 -34.34
CA LEU A 69 -12.71 -0.48 -34.72
C LEU A 69 -12.61 0.78 -35.59
N LYS A 70 -11.71 1.71 -35.23
CA LYS A 70 -11.43 2.90 -36.04
C LYS A 70 -10.88 2.55 -37.41
N LEU A 71 -9.90 1.65 -37.50
CA LEU A 71 -9.35 1.17 -38.77
C LEU A 71 -10.41 0.48 -39.64
N ARG A 72 -11.25 -0.38 -39.05
CA ARG A 72 -12.34 -1.06 -39.77
C ARG A 72 -13.34 -0.08 -40.38
N ASN A 73 -13.69 0.98 -39.64
CA ASN A 73 -14.74 1.91 -40.03
C ASN A 73 -14.24 3.04 -40.95
N GLU A 74 -12.98 3.48 -40.80
CA GLU A 74 -12.40 4.57 -41.62
C GLU A 74 -11.76 4.07 -42.93
N ARG A 75 -11.45 2.77 -43.04
CA ARG A 75 -10.79 2.19 -44.22
C ARG A 75 -11.60 1.02 -44.80
N PRO A 76 -12.43 1.26 -45.83
CA PRO A 76 -13.33 0.26 -46.42
C PRO A 76 -12.64 -1.01 -46.95
N SER A 77 -11.34 -0.96 -47.26
CA SER A 77 -10.54 -2.12 -47.68
C SER A 77 -10.39 -3.20 -46.60
N PHE A 78 -10.74 -2.90 -45.33
CA PHE A 78 -10.73 -3.85 -44.22
C PHE A 78 -12.15 -4.34 -43.83
N ALA A 79 -13.21 -3.86 -44.51
CA ALA A 79 -14.59 -4.25 -44.25
C ALA A 79 -15.09 -5.40 -45.15
N GLU A 80 -14.33 -5.75 -46.20
CA GLU A 80 -14.70 -6.78 -47.19
C GLU A 80 -14.21 -8.18 -46.81
N TYR A 81 -14.64 -8.76 -45.69
CA TYR A 81 -14.52 -10.20 -45.46
C TYR A 81 -15.75 -10.76 -44.71
N GLU A 82 -16.34 -11.81 -45.27
CA GLU A 82 -17.56 -12.50 -44.80
C GLU A 82 -17.39 -13.06 -43.37
N GLU A 83 -18.48 -13.04 -42.60
CA GLU A 83 -18.58 -13.70 -41.29
C GLU A 83 -18.16 -15.17 -41.41
N VAL A 84 -17.02 -15.52 -40.80
CA VAL A 84 -16.65 -16.93 -40.61
C VAL A 84 -17.53 -17.48 -39.49
N GLU A 85 -18.51 -18.31 -39.84
CA GLU A 85 -19.25 -19.14 -38.89
C GLU A 85 -18.25 -19.97 -38.05
N PHE A 86 -17.95 -19.51 -36.85
CA PHE A 86 -17.37 -20.38 -35.83
C PHE A 86 -18.48 -21.32 -35.38
N GLY A 87 -18.32 -22.60 -35.73
CA GLY A 87 -19.11 -23.71 -35.20
C GLY A 87 -18.94 -23.85 -33.69
N VAL A 88 -19.52 -22.92 -32.94
CA VAL A 88 -19.88 -23.10 -31.54
C VAL A 88 -21.34 -23.52 -31.60
N GLU A 89 -21.64 -24.75 -31.16
CA GLU A 89 -23.04 -25.10 -30.90
C GLU A 89 -23.65 -23.98 -30.06
N PRO A 90 -24.78 -23.38 -30.48
CA PRO A 90 -25.39 -22.32 -29.71
C PRO A 90 -25.79 -22.95 -28.39
N VAL A 91 -25.07 -22.61 -27.32
CA VAL A 91 -25.69 -22.57 -26.00
C VAL A 91 -26.70 -21.46 -26.13
N VAL A 92 -27.91 -21.84 -26.57
CA VAL A 92 -29.09 -20.99 -26.55
C VAL A 92 -29.14 -20.45 -25.12
N PRO A 93 -28.93 -19.14 -24.90
CA PRO A 93 -29.25 -18.57 -23.61
C PRO A 93 -30.72 -18.93 -23.42
N GLU A 94 -31.06 -19.63 -22.34
CA GLU A 94 -32.47 -19.80 -21.97
C GLU A 94 -33.10 -18.42 -22.13
N GLU A 95 -33.96 -18.27 -23.15
CA GLU A 95 -34.78 -17.10 -23.32
C GLU A 95 -35.58 -17.03 -22.03
N ARG A 96 -35.12 -16.19 -21.10
CA ARG A 96 -36.04 -15.58 -20.15
C ARG A 96 -37.03 -14.90 -21.05
N THR A 97 -38.18 -15.53 -21.20
CA THR A 97 -39.35 -15.02 -21.89
C THR A 97 -39.66 -13.67 -21.27
N VAL A 98 -39.06 -12.62 -21.83
CA VAL A 98 -39.48 -11.25 -21.57
C VAL A 98 -40.85 -11.20 -22.22
N ARG A 99 -41.90 -11.25 -21.40
CA ARG A 99 -43.25 -11.00 -21.87
C ARG A 99 -43.20 -9.76 -22.75
N SER A 100 -43.57 -9.91 -24.01
CA SER A 100 -43.69 -8.82 -24.96
C SER A 100 -44.47 -7.69 -24.31
N PHE A 101 -44.00 -6.45 -24.48
CA PHE A 101 -44.72 -5.27 -24.03
C PHE A 101 -46.12 -5.29 -24.65
N GLU A 102 -47.15 -5.57 -23.86
CA GLU A 102 -48.55 -5.51 -24.30
C GLU A 102 -48.95 -4.03 -24.40
N GLY A 103 -48.59 -3.39 -25.51
CA GLY A 103 -48.78 -1.96 -25.72
C GLY A 103 -48.66 -1.55 -27.18
N ASP A 104 -48.85 -0.25 -27.42
CA ASP A 104 -48.77 0.39 -28.73
C ASP A 104 -47.45 0.05 -29.45
N GLU A 105 -47.57 -0.61 -30.60
CA GLU A 105 -46.45 -1.12 -31.40
C GLU A 105 -45.57 0.03 -31.92
N ASP A 106 -46.16 1.19 -32.22
CA ASP A 106 -45.43 2.40 -32.63
C ASP A 106 -44.62 2.98 -31.47
N LEU A 107 -45.17 2.96 -30.25
CA LEU A 107 -44.45 3.39 -29.05
C LEU A 107 -43.29 2.45 -28.72
N SER A 108 -43.50 1.13 -28.79
CA SER A 108 -42.46 0.14 -28.54
C SER A 108 -41.29 0.29 -29.52
N ASN A 109 -41.59 0.47 -30.82
CA ASN A 109 -40.59 0.70 -31.85
C ASN A 109 -39.83 2.03 -31.69
N LYS A 110 -40.48 3.06 -31.15
CA LYS A 110 -39.81 4.35 -30.87
C LYS A 110 -38.94 4.30 -29.61
N ILE A 111 -39.35 3.54 -28.60
CA ILE A 111 -38.56 3.32 -27.37
C ILE A 111 -37.31 2.49 -27.68
N SER A 112 -37.39 1.50 -28.58
CA SER A 112 -36.23 0.66 -28.94
C SER A 112 -35.14 1.40 -29.72
N LEU A 113 -35.46 2.57 -30.32
CA LEU A 113 -34.47 3.46 -30.94
C LEU A 113 -33.71 4.33 -29.93
N LEU A 114 -34.15 4.39 -28.67
CA LEU A 114 -33.48 5.15 -27.63
C LEU A 114 -32.33 4.34 -27.05
N THR A 115 -31.19 5.01 -26.84
CA THR A 115 -30.09 4.43 -26.07
C THR A 115 -30.48 4.26 -24.61
N TYR A 116 -29.80 3.37 -23.89
CA TYR A 116 -30.02 3.13 -22.47
C TYR A 116 -29.94 4.43 -21.63
N ARG A 117 -28.96 5.30 -21.93
CA ARG A 117 -28.80 6.59 -21.24
C ARG A 117 -29.98 7.52 -21.48
N GLN A 118 -30.41 7.67 -22.74
CA GLN A 118 -31.56 8.51 -23.07
C GLN A 118 -32.85 8.02 -22.41
N LEU A 119 -33.04 6.70 -22.33
CA LEU A 119 -34.18 6.09 -21.66
C LEU A 119 -34.10 6.31 -20.13
N ARG A 120 -32.95 6.07 -19.51
CA ARG A 120 -32.73 6.31 -18.07
C ARG A 120 -32.97 7.79 -17.70
N ASP A 121 -32.43 8.72 -18.49
CA ASP A 121 -32.58 10.16 -18.25
C ASP A 121 -34.03 10.63 -18.48
N PHE A 122 -34.75 10.01 -19.42
CA PHE A 122 -36.16 10.28 -19.63
C PHE A 122 -37.00 9.79 -18.44
N VAL A 123 -36.83 8.53 -18.03
CA VAL A 123 -37.53 7.93 -16.88
C VAL A 123 -37.24 8.71 -15.60
N GLY A 124 -35.99 9.06 -15.34
CA GLY A 124 -35.59 9.84 -14.16
C GLY A 124 -36.23 11.23 -14.13
N ARG A 125 -36.21 11.98 -15.24
CA ARG A 125 -36.87 13.29 -15.32
C ARG A 125 -38.39 13.20 -15.20
N TYR A 126 -39.00 12.12 -15.70
CA TYR A 126 -40.45 11.95 -15.62
C TYR A 126 -40.89 11.57 -14.20
N ALA A 127 -40.15 10.68 -13.53
CA ALA A 127 -40.36 10.33 -12.11
C ALA A 127 -40.19 11.52 -11.16
N GLN A 128 -39.42 12.55 -11.53
CA GLN A 128 -39.37 13.80 -10.75
C GLN A 128 -40.64 14.65 -10.86
N LYS A 129 -41.41 14.50 -11.94
CA LYS A 129 -42.59 15.32 -12.23
C LYS A 129 -43.90 14.65 -11.84
N ASP A 130 -43.93 13.33 -11.80
CA ASP A 130 -45.13 12.54 -11.53
C ASP A 130 -44.90 11.62 -10.33
N ALA A 131 -45.59 11.92 -9.23
CA ALA A 131 -45.48 11.18 -7.98
C ALA A 131 -46.08 9.76 -8.09
N ALA A 132 -47.14 9.56 -8.87
CA ALA A 132 -47.76 8.25 -9.02
C ALA A 132 -46.85 7.32 -9.85
N PHE A 133 -46.29 7.84 -10.95
CA PHE A 133 -45.30 7.11 -11.74
C PHE A 133 -44.03 6.82 -10.94
N ARG A 134 -43.58 7.77 -10.10
CA ARG A 134 -42.45 7.56 -9.21
C ARG A 134 -42.70 6.41 -8.23
N GLU A 135 -43.85 6.42 -7.56
CA GLU A 135 -44.24 5.35 -6.63
C GLU A 135 -44.35 3.99 -7.34
N GLU A 136 -44.94 3.94 -8.53
CA GLU A 136 -45.05 2.71 -9.33
C GLU A 136 -43.68 2.19 -9.81
N LEU A 137 -42.79 3.09 -10.26
CA LEU A 137 -41.44 2.78 -10.67
C LEU A 137 -40.62 2.22 -9.50
N LEU A 138 -40.68 2.89 -8.34
CA LEU A 138 -40.01 2.43 -7.11
C LEU A 138 -40.59 1.09 -6.66
N GLY A 139 -41.91 0.94 -6.67
CA GLY A 139 -42.60 -0.32 -6.36
C GLY A 139 -42.16 -1.46 -7.27
N THR A 140 -41.99 -1.21 -8.58
CA THR A 140 -41.52 -2.21 -9.55
C THR A 140 -40.06 -2.61 -9.30
N VAL A 141 -39.20 -1.67 -8.94
CA VAL A 141 -37.80 -1.96 -8.54
C VAL A 141 -37.80 -2.83 -7.28
N VAL A 142 -38.62 -2.49 -6.28
CA VAL A 142 -38.76 -3.28 -5.06
C VAL A 142 -39.26 -4.69 -5.37
N GLU A 143 -40.30 -4.83 -6.19
CA GLU A 143 -40.93 -6.12 -6.54
C GLU A 143 -40.00 -7.02 -7.38
N LYS A 144 -39.25 -6.46 -8.34
CA LYS A 144 -38.41 -7.26 -9.26
C LYS A 144 -36.97 -7.44 -8.81
N GLN A 145 -36.40 -6.50 -8.06
CA GLN A 145 -34.99 -6.54 -7.66
C GLN A 145 -34.80 -6.78 -6.16
N LEU A 146 -35.78 -6.42 -5.31
CA LEU A 146 -35.67 -6.46 -3.84
C LEU A 146 -36.61 -7.49 -3.17
N SER A 147 -37.22 -8.38 -3.94
CA SER A 147 -38.13 -9.44 -3.45
C SER A 147 -37.44 -10.72 -2.99
N GLY A 148 -36.12 -10.74 -2.96
CA GLY A 148 -35.33 -11.90 -2.53
C GLY A 148 -35.49 -12.22 -1.04
N THR A 149 -35.19 -13.47 -0.70
CA THR A 149 -34.98 -13.90 0.69
C THR A 149 -33.51 -13.70 1.09
N PRO A 150 -33.20 -13.64 2.40
CA PRO A 150 -31.81 -13.64 2.89
C PRO A 150 -30.91 -14.67 2.18
N ASP A 151 -31.37 -15.91 2.00
CA ASP A 151 -30.60 -16.97 1.33
C ASP A 151 -30.40 -16.76 -0.17
N THR A 152 -31.31 -16.04 -0.83
CA THR A 152 -31.08 -15.66 -2.24
C THR A 152 -29.96 -14.64 -2.35
N TYR A 153 -29.91 -13.67 -1.43
CA TYR A 153 -28.88 -12.65 -1.42
C TYR A 153 -27.51 -13.19 -1.00
N ARG A 154 -27.47 -14.10 -0.02
CA ARG A 154 -26.22 -14.80 0.33
C ARG A 154 -25.59 -15.50 -0.86
N ARG A 155 -26.42 -16.19 -1.67
CA ARG A 155 -25.96 -16.84 -2.91
C ARG A 155 -25.55 -15.84 -3.99
N GLU A 156 -26.15 -14.67 -4.03
CA GLU A 156 -25.77 -13.59 -4.97
C GLU A 156 -24.39 -13.04 -4.61
N VAL A 157 -24.13 -12.76 -3.32
CA VAL A 157 -22.82 -12.31 -2.82
C VAL A 157 -21.72 -13.31 -3.18
N ARG A 158 -21.87 -14.60 -2.84
CA ARG A 158 -20.87 -15.64 -3.13
C ARG A 158 -20.52 -15.75 -4.62
N LYS A 159 -21.45 -15.45 -5.52
CA LYS A 159 -21.19 -15.48 -6.97
C LYS A 159 -20.39 -14.28 -7.48
N HIS A 160 -20.39 -13.19 -6.72
CA HIS A 160 -19.93 -11.89 -7.19
C HIS A 160 -18.81 -11.28 -6.34
N ILE A 161 -18.39 -11.96 -5.27
CA ILE A 161 -17.36 -11.49 -4.32
C ILE A 161 -16.01 -11.24 -5.01
N CYS A 162 -15.59 -12.08 -5.95
CA CYS A 162 -14.33 -11.94 -6.70
C CYS A 162 -14.42 -11.02 -7.94
N TYR A 163 -15.50 -10.25 -8.08
CA TYR A 163 -15.73 -9.37 -9.24
C TYR A 163 -16.06 -7.95 -8.78
N ALA A 164 -15.76 -6.95 -9.61
CA ALA A 164 -16.14 -5.53 -9.39
C ALA A 164 -17.65 -5.29 -9.14
N ASN A 165 -18.49 -6.31 -9.25
CA ASN A 165 -19.93 -6.25 -9.04
C ASN A 165 -20.35 -6.37 -7.57
N ILE A 166 -19.45 -6.73 -6.63
CA ILE A 166 -19.78 -6.80 -5.20
C ILE A 166 -20.26 -5.44 -4.65
N TYR A 167 -19.69 -4.34 -5.14
CA TYR A 167 -20.12 -2.99 -4.80
C TYR A 167 -21.59 -2.72 -5.17
N GLY A 168 -22.05 -3.20 -6.33
CA GLY A 168 -23.45 -3.09 -6.75
C GLY A 168 -24.40 -3.92 -5.87
N ILE A 169 -23.93 -5.02 -5.28
CA ILE A 169 -24.71 -5.82 -4.34
C ILE A 169 -24.78 -5.12 -2.97
N LEU A 170 -23.71 -4.46 -2.52
CA LEU A 170 -23.75 -3.65 -1.31
C LEU A 170 -24.68 -2.43 -1.48
N GLU A 171 -24.68 -1.77 -2.63
CA GLU A 171 -25.67 -0.73 -2.97
C GLU A 171 -27.12 -1.27 -2.91
N LYS A 172 -27.33 -2.50 -3.39
CA LYS A 172 -28.62 -3.20 -3.24
C LYS A 172 -28.97 -3.47 -1.77
N GLY A 173 -27.97 -3.77 -0.93
CA GLY A 173 -28.10 -3.85 0.53
C GLY A 173 -28.62 -2.54 1.14
N GLN A 174 -28.08 -1.40 0.70
CA GLN A 174 -28.57 -0.08 1.12
C GLN A 174 -30.03 0.15 0.74
N LEU A 175 -30.41 -0.19 -0.50
CA LEU A 175 -31.80 -0.07 -0.95
C LEU A 175 -32.76 -0.99 -0.17
N LEU A 176 -32.30 -2.18 0.27
CA LEU A 176 -33.08 -3.06 1.13
C LEU A 176 -33.29 -2.45 2.53
N LEU A 177 -32.25 -1.84 3.10
CA LEU A 177 -32.33 -1.11 4.37
C LEU A 177 -33.34 0.05 4.28
N GLU A 178 -33.27 0.86 3.22
CA GLU A 178 -34.23 1.94 2.96
C GLU A 178 -35.67 1.41 2.88
N ALA A 179 -35.87 0.30 2.17
CA ALA A 179 -37.15 -0.40 2.04
C ALA A 179 -37.62 -1.13 3.32
N GLY A 180 -36.85 -1.09 4.42
CA GLY A 180 -37.20 -1.71 5.70
C GLY A 180 -36.96 -3.22 5.76
N ARG A 181 -36.23 -3.79 4.81
CA ARG A 181 -35.86 -5.21 4.71
C ARG A 181 -34.51 -5.48 5.40
N MET A 182 -34.47 -5.23 6.71
CA MET A 182 -33.24 -5.29 7.52
C MET A 182 -32.58 -6.68 7.50
N ASP A 183 -33.40 -7.73 7.51
CA ASP A 183 -32.97 -9.13 7.46
C ASP A 183 -32.19 -9.45 6.18
N ALA A 184 -32.65 -8.91 5.04
CA ALA A 184 -32.03 -9.11 3.75
C ALA A 184 -30.77 -8.24 3.57
N ALA A 185 -30.81 -6.99 4.05
CA ALA A 185 -29.65 -6.11 4.05
C ALA A 185 -28.51 -6.69 4.92
N ALA A 186 -28.83 -7.17 6.13
CA ALA A 186 -27.87 -7.83 7.01
C ALA A 186 -27.28 -9.09 6.38
N ALA A 187 -28.11 -9.88 5.67
CA ALA A 187 -27.64 -11.07 4.97
C ALA A 187 -26.62 -10.76 3.86
N ILE A 188 -26.77 -9.63 3.16
CA ILE A 188 -25.77 -9.16 2.19
C ILE A 188 -24.47 -8.79 2.90
N ALA A 189 -24.55 -7.95 3.92
CA ALA A 189 -23.36 -7.43 4.59
C ALA A 189 -22.56 -8.52 5.30
N LEU A 190 -23.22 -9.36 6.11
CA LEU A 190 -22.57 -10.48 6.80
C LEU A 190 -21.95 -11.49 5.84
N GLN A 191 -22.68 -11.83 4.75
CA GLN A 191 -22.13 -12.76 3.76
C GLN A 191 -20.95 -12.15 3.02
N THR A 192 -20.93 -10.82 2.82
CA THR A 192 -19.81 -10.15 2.18
C THR A 192 -18.55 -10.26 3.02
N LEU A 193 -18.64 -10.01 4.33
CA LEU A 193 -17.52 -10.18 5.26
C LEU A 193 -17.05 -11.63 5.33
N GLU A 194 -17.97 -12.60 5.39
CA GLU A 194 -17.61 -14.01 5.42
C GLU A 194 -16.95 -14.46 4.11
N SER A 195 -17.56 -14.15 2.95
CA SER A 195 -17.03 -14.57 1.66
C SER A 195 -15.75 -13.84 1.27
N PHE A 196 -15.54 -12.61 1.75
CA PHE A 196 -14.24 -11.95 1.62
C PHE A 196 -13.15 -12.80 2.30
N ALA A 197 -13.39 -13.24 3.53
CA ALA A 197 -12.41 -14.05 4.26
C ALA A 197 -12.22 -15.46 3.67
N ASP A 198 -13.24 -16.04 3.02
CA ASP A 198 -13.09 -17.34 2.34
C ASP A 198 -12.24 -17.24 1.05
N GLU A 199 -12.38 -16.14 0.30
CA GLU A 199 -11.80 -15.97 -1.04
C GLU A 199 -10.51 -15.15 -1.04
N TYR A 200 -10.14 -14.57 0.11
CA TYR A 200 -8.91 -13.80 0.23
C TYR A 200 -7.69 -14.74 0.17
N GLU A 201 -7.02 -14.75 -0.98
CA GLU A 201 -5.75 -15.43 -1.16
C GLU A 201 -4.57 -14.49 -0.88
N TYR A 202 -3.78 -14.79 0.16
CA TYR A 202 -2.55 -14.07 0.46
C TYR A 202 -1.43 -14.50 -0.51
N TYR A 203 -1.14 -13.71 -1.55
CA TYR A 203 -0.05 -14.00 -2.49
C TYR A 203 1.03 -12.90 -2.63
N ASP A 204 2.26 -13.41 -2.64
CA ASP A 204 3.57 -12.78 -2.70
C ASP A 204 3.84 -12.18 -4.10
N TYR A 205 3.85 -10.85 -4.20
CA TYR A 205 4.48 -10.02 -5.27
C TYR A 205 4.31 -10.44 -6.75
N THR A 206 3.23 -11.11 -7.15
CA THR A 206 2.88 -11.29 -8.57
C THR A 206 1.37 -11.16 -8.81
N ASP A 207 0.96 -10.00 -9.31
CA ASP A 207 -0.12 -9.80 -10.29
C ASP A 207 -1.38 -10.72 -10.19
N SER A 208 -2.06 -10.75 -9.04
CA SER A 208 -3.39 -11.36 -8.92
C SER A 208 -4.44 -10.37 -8.37
N GLU A 209 -5.65 -10.44 -8.95
CA GLU A 209 -6.85 -9.65 -8.61
C GLU A 209 -7.38 -10.03 -7.20
N SER A 210 -6.74 -9.55 -6.14
CA SER A 210 -7.28 -9.67 -4.77
C SER A 210 -8.54 -8.81 -4.60
N VAL A 211 -9.49 -9.30 -3.77
CA VAL A 211 -10.68 -8.52 -3.42
C VAL A 211 -10.24 -7.28 -2.65
N ASP A 212 -10.70 -6.13 -3.10
CA ASP A 212 -10.42 -4.83 -2.49
C ASP A 212 -10.90 -4.80 -1.02
N PRO A 213 -10.00 -4.57 -0.03
CA PRO A 213 -10.38 -4.48 1.38
C PRO A 213 -11.47 -3.44 1.68
N ASP A 214 -11.63 -2.41 0.82
CA ASP A 214 -12.70 -1.41 0.93
C ASP A 214 -14.12 -2.02 0.90
N VAL A 215 -14.27 -3.25 0.38
CA VAL A 215 -15.52 -4.01 0.41
C VAL A 215 -15.95 -4.32 1.85
N CYS A 216 -15.01 -4.66 2.73
CA CYS A 216 -15.29 -4.93 4.14
C CYS A 216 -15.73 -3.67 4.88
N GLU A 217 -15.09 -2.54 4.60
CA GLU A 217 -15.47 -1.23 5.17
C GLU A 217 -16.93 -0.87 4.84
N LYS A 218 -17.34 -1.07 3.58
CA LYS A 218 -18.74 -0.81 3.17
C LYS A 218 -19.72 -1.78 3.80
N ALA A 219 -19.36 -3.06 3.92
CA ALA A 219 -20.20 -4.05 4.59
C ALA A 219 -20.36 -3.73 6.09
N GLY A 220 -19.27 -3.37 6.77
CA GLY A 220 -19.27 -2.93 8.16
C GLY A 220 -20.11 -1.68 8.39
N ALA A 221 -19.98 -0.67 7.52
CA ALA A 221 -20.81 0.54 7.57
C ALA A 221 -22.30 0.22 7.44
N LEU A 222 -22.69 -0.62 6.47
CA LEU A 222 -24.07 -1.06 6.29
C LEU A 222 -24.61 -1.79 7.54
N ILE A 223 -23.78 -2.60 8.19
CA ILE A 223 -24.13 -3.25 9.46
C ILE A 223 -24.42 -2.23 10.55
N LEU A 224 -23.57 -1.23 10.73
CA LEU A 224 -23.78 -0.19 11.75
C LEU A 224 -25.07 0.59 11.48
N GLU A 225 -25.36 0.93 10.22
CA GLU A 225 -26.63 1.57 9.84
C GLU A 225 -27.85 0.68 10.18
N ILE A 226 -27.76 -0.63 9.94
CA ILE A 226 -28.83 -1.58 10.31
C ILE A 226 -29.02 -1.62 11.83
N ILE A 227 -27.93 -1.64 12.61
CA ILE A 227 -27.99 -1.67 14.08
C ILE A 227 -28.59 -0.38 14.65
N ASP A 228 -28.28 0.77 14.07
CA ASP A 228 -28.76 2.07 14.52
C ASP A 228 -30.20 2.38 14.05
N ASP A 229 -30.72 1.67 13.03
CA ASP A 229 -32.09 1.84 12.58
C ASP A 229 -33.11 1.34 13.63
N ILE A 230 -34.04 2.22 14.00
CA ILE A 230 -35.09 1.96 14.99
C ILE A 230 -36.07 0.85 14.58
N ARG A 231 -36.17 0.55 13.28
CA ARG A 231 -37.03 -0.52 12.73
C ARG A 231 -36.41 -1.90 12.92
N THR A 232 -35.11 -1.98 13.22
CA THR A 232 -34.40 -3.25 13.41
C THR A 232 -34.75 -3.84 14.78
N GLY A 233 -35.37 -5.03 14.78
CA GLY A 233 -35.75 -5.71 16.01
C GLY A 233 -34.56 -6.33 16.76
N ASP A 234 -34.65 -6.37 18.10
CA ASP A 234 -33.58 -6.87 18.99
C ASP A 234 -33.09 -8.28 18.63
N GLY A 235 -33.98 -9.16 18.15
CA GLY A 235 -33.60 -10.50 17.72
C GLY A 235 -32.64 -10.51 16.54
N LEU A 236 -32.85 -9.61 15.56
CA LEU A 236 -31.95 -9.46 14.42
C LEU A 236 -30.64 -8.80 14.85
N LYS A 237 -30.69 -7.80 15.73
CA LYS A 237 -29.47 -7.15 16.27
C LYS A 237 -28.56 -8.17 16.97
N ARG A 238 -29.12 -9.03 17.83
CA ARG A 238 -28.36 -10.10 18.50
C ARG A 238 -27.78 -11.11 17.52
N PHE A 239 -28.58 -11.53 16.53
CA PHE A 239 -28.09 -12.42 15.47
C PHE A 239 -26.90 -11.82 14.71
N ILE A 240 -26.96 -10.52 14.37
CA ILE A 240 -25.84 -9.83 13.71
C ILE A 240 -24.59 -9.83 14.61
N ALA A 241 -24.74 -9.52 15.90
CA ALA A 241 -23.62 -9.52 16.84
C ALA A 241 -22.96 -10.91 16.97
N GLU A 242 -23.76 -11.98 17.09
CA GLU A 242 -23.28 -13.37 17.17
C GLU A 242 -22.57 -13.81 15.88
N GLU A 243 -23.10 -13.46 14.70
CA GLU A 243 -22.46 -13.79 13.43
C GLU A 243 -21.16 -13.01 13.20
N LEU A 244 -21.10 -11.73 13.59
CA LEU A 244 -19.88 -10.94 13.49
C LEU A 244 -18.77 -11.48 14.39
N ASP A 245 -19.09 -11.83 15.64
CA ASP A 245 -18.15 -12.49 16.54
C ASP A 245 -17.60 -13.75 15.86
N ARG A 246 -18.46 -14.64 15.35
CA ARG A 246 -18.04 -15.83 14.61
C ARG A 246 -17.13 -15.51 13.41
N ILE A 247 -17.48 -14.53 12.58
CA ILE A 247 -16.70 -14.16 11.39
C ILE A 247 -15.33 -13.59 11.79
N SER A 248 -15.25 -12.86 12.91
CA SER A 248 -13.99 -12.25 13.40
C SER A 248 -12.90 -13.27 13.77
N TRP A 249 -13.26 -14.56 13.89
CA TRP A 249 -12.35 -15.67 14.14
C TRP A 249 -11.79 -16.33 12.88
N MET A 250 -12.15 -15.84 11.68
CA MET A 250 -11.60 -16.34 10.42
C MET A 250 -10.14 -15.87 10.24
N GLU A 251 -9.27 -16.77 9.75
CA GLU A 251 -7.80 -16.59 9.64
C GLU A 251 -7.41 -15.27 8.96
N VAL A 252 -8.14 -14.89 7.92
CA VAL A 252 -7.93 -13.63 7.17
C VAL A 252 -7.99 -12.40 8.07
N TYR A 253 -8.90 -12.38 9.03
CA TYR A 253 -9.06 -11.27 9.97
C TYR A 253 -8.13 -11.38 11.18
N THR A 254 -7.77 -12.60 11.59
CA THR A 254 -6.90 -12.79 12.76
C THR A 254 -5.42 -12.59 12.45
N ASP A 255 -4.99 -12.92 11.23
CA ASP A 255 -3.56 -13.07 10.91
C ASP A 255 -3.02 -11.98 9.97
N TYR A 256 -3.89 -11.30 9.20
CA TYR A 256 -3.46 -10.42 8.12
C TYR A 256 -3.85 -8.94 8.27
N ASP A 257 -4.57 -8.56 9.33
CA ASP A 257 -4.94 -7.16 9.66
C ASP A 257 -5.54 -6.39 8.46
N ILE A 258 -6.35 -7.07 7.64
CA ILE A 258 -6.90 -6.54 6.38
C ILE A 258 -8.09 -5.61 6.63
N PHE A 259 -8.88 -5.91 7.66
CA PHE A 259 -10.01 -5.13 8.12
C PHE A 259 -10.14 -5.33 9.63
N ASP A 260 -10.35 -4.24 10.38
CA ASP A 260 -10.47 -4.27 11.84
C ASP A 260 -11.83 -4.84 12.28
N MET A 261 -11.99 -6.15 12.10
CA MET A 261 -13.18 -6.89 12.53
C MET A 261 -13.42 -6.77 14.03
N ASP A 262 -12.36 -6.65 14.84
CA ASP A 262 -12.48 -6.53 16.29
C ASP A 262 -13.13 -5.22 16.70
N ALA A 263 -12.79 -4.12 16.01
CA ALA A 263 -13.48 -2.86 16.18
C ALA A 263 -14.96 -2.98 15.81
N LEU A 264 -15.29 -3.59 14.66
CA LEU A 264 -16.68 -3.77 14.25
C LEU A 264 -17.48 -4.64 15.24
N VAL A 265 -16.91 -5.76 15.69
CA VAL A 265 -17.52 -6.64 16.71
C VAL A 265 -17.74 -5.89 18.01
N ALA A 266 -16.75 -5.16 18.50
CA ALA A 266 -16.87 -4.38 19.72
C ALA A 266 -17.97 -3.33 19.60
N ASP A 267 -17.97 -2.56 18.51
CA ASP A 267 -18.94 -1.51 18.24
C ASP A 267 -20.38 -2.04 18.20
N VAL A 268 -20.61 -3.15 17.50
CA VAL A 268 -21.94 -3.76 17.42
C VAL A 268 -22.34 -4.35 18.76
N SER A 269 -21.45 -5.09 19.41
CA SER A 269 -21.72 -5.72 20.70
C SER A 269 -22.05 -4.71 21.80
N GLU A 270 -21.33 -3.59 21.89
CA GLU A 270 -21.63 -2.53 22.86
C GLU A 270 -22.99 -1.84 22.62
N ARG A 271 -23.45 -1.75 21.37
CA ARG A 271 -24.77 -1.19 21.00
C ARG A 271 -25.93 -2.16 21.29
N VAL A 272 -25.67 -3.47 21.20
CA VAL A 272 -26.71 -4.50 21.17
C VAL A 272 -26.84 -5.28 22.48
N LEU A 273 -25.71 -5.59 23.11
CA LEU A 273 -25.66 -6.51 24.24
C LEU A 273 -25.62 -5.77 25.58
N PRO A 274 -26.15 -6.37 26.66
CA PRO A 274 -25.90 -5.88 28.00
C PRO A 274 -24.40 -5.83 28.31
N LYS A 275 -23.95 -4.80 29.03
CA LYS A 275 -22.52 -4.61 29.37
C LYS A 275 -21.84 -5.83 29.98
N GLU A 276 -22.55 -6.61 30.80
CA GLU A 276 -22.01 -7.84 31.41
C GLU A 276 -21.80 -8.97 30.40
N ASP A 277 -22.60 -9.03 29.34
CA ASP A 277 -22.41 -10.03 28.28
C ASP A 277 -21.29 -9.60 27.32
N VAL A 278 -21.13 -8.30 27.07
CA VAL A 278 -19.94 -7.74 26.38
C VAL A 278 -18.66 -8.07 27.15
N LEU A 279 -18.66 -7.93 28.48
CA LEU A 279 -17.50 -8.33 29.30
C LEU A 279 -17.14 -9.81 29.15
N LYS A 280 -18.13 -10.71 29.14
CA LYS A 280 -17.88 -12.15 28.94
C LYS A 280 -17.31 -12.45 27.56
N MET A 281 -17.81 -11.77 26.52
CA MET A 281 -17.29 -11.88 25.16
C MET A 281 -15.82 -11.44 25.12
N ILE A 282 -15.50 -10.26 25.66
CA ILE A 282 -14.11 -9.79 25.73
C ILE A 282 -13.22 -10.75 26.52
N ASP A 283 -13.72 -11.31 27.64
CA ASP A 283 -12.98 -12.31 28.41
C ASP A 283 -12.70 -13.59 27.61
N ALA A 284 -13.61 -14.01 26.72
CA ALA A 284 -13.37 -15.13 25.83
C ALA A 284 -12.22 -14.82 24.87
N HIS A 285 -12.27 -13.66 24.19
CA HIS A 285 -11.21 -13.19 23.28
C HIS A 285 -9.83 -13.16 23.95
N LEU A 286 -9.78 -12.62 25.17
CA LEU A 286 -8.53 -12.54 25.96
C LEU A 286 -7.90 -13.90 26.31
N THR A 287 -8.63 -15.01 26.20
CA THR A 287 -8.09 -16.36 26.49
C THR A 287 -7.67 -17.13 25.24
N THR A 288 -8.16 -16.75 24.06
CA THR A 288 -8.00 -17.52 22.82
C THR A 288 -7.24 -16.78 21.72
N ASP A 289 -7.16 -15.45 21.78
CA ASP A 289 -6.49 -14.62 20.78
C ASP A 289 -4.95 -14.69 20.83
N SER A 290 -4.34 -14.36 19.69
CA SER A 290 -2.89 -14.17 19.58
C SER A 290 -2.43 -12.96 20.40
N GLU A 291 -1.17 -12.99 20.88
CA GLU A 291 -0.60 -11.89 21.71
C GLU A 291 -0.72 -10.51 21.04
N TYR A 292 -0.79 -10.45 19.71
CA TYR A 292 -0.94 -9.23 18.93
C TYR A 292 -2.30 -8.56 19.15
N ARG A 293 -3.40 -9.32 19.10
CA ARG A 293 -4.78 -8.81 19.24
C ARG A 293 -5.19 -8.53 20.69
N LEU A 294 -4.48 -9.12 21.66
CA LEU A 294 -4.84 -8.99 23.07
C LEU A 294 -4.88 -7.54 23.54
N ALA A 295 -4.00 -6.67 23.05
CA ALA A 295 -3.92 -5.29 23.53
C ALA A 295 -5.24 -4.52 23.33
N ASP A 296 -5.90 -4.64 22.18
CA ASP A 296 -7.13 -3.89 21.93
C ASP A 296 -8.31 -4.44 22.74
N TRP A 297 -8.38 -5.76 22.92
CA TRP A 297 -9.35 -6.36 23.83
C TRP A 297 -9.13 -5.95 25.29
N VAL A 298 -7.87 -5.86 25.74
CA VAL A 298 -7.54 -5.36 27.07
C VAL A 298 -7.99 -3.90 27.23
N ARG A 299 -7.71 -3.03 26.24
CA ARG A 299 -8.16 -1.63 26.25
C ARG A 299 -9.67 -1.52 26.37
N ARG A 300 -10.41 -2.26 25.54
CA ARG A 300 -11.88 -2.30 25.56
C ARG A 300 -12.41 -2.77 26.92
N LYS A 301 -11.84 -3.84 27.48
CA LYS A 301 -12.19 -4.33 28.82
C LYS A 301 -11.98 -3.26 29.89
N VAL A 302 -10.86 -2.56 29.87
CA VAL A 302 -10.53 -1.50 30.84
C VAL A 302 -11.53 -0.35 30.75
N VAL A 303 -11.87 0.09 29.53
CA VAL A 303 -12.89 1.13 29.30
C VAL A 303 -14.25 0.69 29.84
N LEU A 304 -14.68 -0.53 29.51
CA LEU A 304 -15.97 -1.08 29.93
C LEU A 304 -16.08 -1.24 31.45
N LEU A 305 -15.05 -1.78 32.10
CA LEU A 305 -14.97 -1.91 33.56
C LEU A 305 -15.01 -0.53 34.25
N THR A 306 -14.29 0.44 33.71
CA THR A 306 -14.29 1.82 34.23
C THR A 306 -15.68 2.44 34.10
N GLY A 307 -16.36 2.26 32.96
CA GLY A 307 -17.73 2.72 32.72
C GLY A 307 -18.81 1.98 33.54
N LEU A 308 -18.44 0.89 34.23
CA LEU A 308 -19.25 0.15 35.19
C LEU A 308 -18.89 0.48 36.66
N ASP A 309 -18.03 1.47 36.90
CA ASP A 309 -17.50 1.84 38.23
C ASP A 309 -16.71 0.69 38.92
N ARG A 310 -16.18 -0.25 38.13
CA ARG A 310 -15.33 -1.36 38.57
C ARG A 310 -13.84 -1.02 38.40
N VAL A 311 -13.44 0.15 38.90
CA VAL A 311 -12.11 0.74 38.68
C VAL A 311 -10.98 -0.20 39.11
N LYS A 312 -11.14 -0.89 40.25
CA LYS A 312 -10.14 -1.85 40.72
C LYS A 312 -9.93 -3.02 39.76
N ASP A 313 -10.99 -3.54 39.17
CA ASP A 313 -10.90 -4.64 38.21
C ASP A 313 -10.21 -4.17 36.92
N ALA A 314 -10.43 -2.91 36.52
CA ALA A 314 -9.75 -2.28 35.39
C ALA A 314 -8.24 -2.14 35.66
N GLU A 315 -7.85 -1.63 36.84
CA GLU A 315 -6.45 -1.52 37.25
C GLU A 315 -5.75 -2.89 37.35
N ASP A 316 -6.46 -3.89 37.90
CA ASP A 316 -5.96 -5.25 38.01
C ASP A 316 -5.77 -5.88 36.62
N THR A 317 -6.66 -5.57 35.66
CA THR A 317 -6.56 -5.98 34.25
C THR A 317 -5.33 -5.35 33.59
N VAL A 318 -5.13 -4.03 33.70
CA VAL A 318 -3.93 -3.35 33.16
C VAL A 318 -2.68 -4.01 33.72
N ARG A 319 -2.61 -4.18 35.04
CA ARG A 319 -1.44 -4.76 35.73
C ARG A 319 -1.12 -6.17 35.25
N HIS A 320 -2.14 -6.98 34.97
CA HIS A 320 -1.97 -8.34 34.45
C HIS A 320 -1.33 -8.33 33.05
N TYR A 321 -1.76 -7.41 32.18
CA TYR A 321 -1.35 -7.35 30.78
C TYR A 321 -0.21 -6.35 30.50
N LEU A 322 0.46 -5.80 31.52
CA LEU A 322 1.60 -4.89 31.36
C LEU A 322 2.79 -5.50 30.59
N TYR A 323 2.85 -6.83 30.41
CA TYR A 323 3.87 -7.45 29.57
C TYR A 323 3.67 -7.16 28.08
N LEU A 324 2.44 -6.85 27.66
CA LEU A 324 2.13 -6.45 26.29
C LEU A 324 2.67 -5.02 26.06
N PRO A 325 3.47 -4.80 24.99
CA PRO A 325 4.05 -3.49 24.73
C PRO A 325 3.02 -2.37 24.61
N GLU A 326 1.89 -2.59 23.93
CA GLU A 326 0.89 -1.53 23.74
C GLU A 326 0.22 -1.12 25.07
N ILE A 327 -0.13 -2.08 25.92
CA ILE A 327 -0.71 -1.79 27.25
C ILE A 327 0.28 -1.07 28.16
N ARG A 328 1.56 -1.46 28.12
CA ARG A 328 2.61 -0.77 28.87
C ARG A 328 2.77 0.68 28.40
N LYS A 329 2.72 0.92 27.08
CA LYS A 329 2.83 2.26 26.51
C LYS A 329 1.70 3.14 27.02
N ASP A 330 0.45 2.69 26.92
CA ASP A 330 -0.72 3.45 27.35
C ASP A 330 -0.63 3.83 28.84
N GLU A 331 -0.25 2.87 29.69
CA GLU A 331 -0.13 3.11 31.13
C GLU A 331 1.04 4.04 31.48
N VAL A 332 2.16 3.95 30.76
CA VAL A 332 3.27 4.91 30.89
C VAL A 332 2.83 6.31 30.48
N GLU A 333 2.13 6.46 29.35
CA GLU A 333 1.61 7.75 28.88
C GLU A 333 0.63 8.35 29.89
N ARG A 334 -0.24 7.53 30.48
CA ARG A 334 -1.14 7.94 31.57
C ARG A 334 -0.35 8.46 32.78
N CYS A 335 0.70 7.75 33.21
CA CYS A 335 1.58 8.20 34.30
C CYS A 335 2.34 9.49 33.95
N ILE A 336 2.78 9.65 32.70
CA ILE A 336 3.43 10.88 32.24
C ILE A 336 2.45 12.06 32.30
N ALA A 337 1.20 11.84 31.87
CA ALA A 337 0.15 12.86 31.91
C ALA A 337 -0.25 13.24 33.33
N SER A 338 -0.23 12.29 34.28
CA SER A 338 -0.51 12.55 35.71
C SER A 338 0.71 13.07 36.50
N GLY A 339 1.87 13.23 35.86
CA GLY A 339 3.11 13.66 36.52
C GLY A 339 3.78 12.59 37.39
N GLU A 340 3.32 11.34 37.32
CA GLU A 340 3.83 10.19 38.07
C GLU A 340 5.09 9.59 37.42
N TYR A 341 6.10 10.44 37.17
CA TYR A 341 7.30 10.07 36.42
C TYR A 341 8.07 8.88 37.03
N HIS A 342 8.12 8.76 38.36
CA HIS A 342 8.78 7.62 39.00
C HIS A 342 8.14 6.28 38.62
N LYS A 343 6.80 6.21 38.57
CA LYS A 343 6.10 4.98 38.16
C LYS A 343 6.32 4.69 36.68
N ALA A 344 6.23 5.72 35.83
CA ALA A 344 6.51 5.61 34.41
C ALA A 344 7.92 5.04 34.14
N LEU A 345 8.94 5.59 34.81
CA LEU A 345 10.32 5.11 34.68
C LEU A 345 10.49 3.66 35.14
N ALA A 346 9.87 3.27 36.26
CA ALA A 346 9.92 1.89 36.76
C ALA A 346 9.29 0.90 35.76
N MET A 347 8.15 1.25 35.17
CA MET A 347 7.52 0.45 34.11
C MET A 347 8.39 0.38 32.85
N LEU A 348 9.04 1.47 32.45
CA LEU A 348 9.94 1.45 31.31
C LEU A 348 11.18 0.59 31.55
N ASP A 349 11.75 0.61 32.77
CA ASP A 349 12.91 -0.23 33.11
C ASP A 349 12.59 -1.72 33.08
N GLU A 350 11.43 -2.11 33.60
CA GLU A 350 10.96 -3.50 33.48
C GLU A 350 10.70 -3.86 32.00
N GLY A 351 10.11 -2.95 31.22
CA GLY A 351 9.82 -3.14 29.80
C GLY A 351 11.09 -3.32 28.96
N ILE A 352 12.14 -2.55 29.25
CA ILE A 352 13.47 -2.70 28.65
C ILE A 352 14.04 -4.08 29.00
N GLY A 353 13.93 -4.51 30.25
CA GLY A 353 14.38 -5.84 30.67
C GLY A 353 13.67 -6.99 29.94
N LEU A 354 12.38 -6.85 29.64
CA LEU A 354 11.62 -7.82 28.84
C LEU A 354 12.05 -7.79 27.37
N ALA A 355 12.13 -6.60 26.77
CA ALA A 355 12.52 -6.41 25.38
C ALA A 355 13.93 -6.97 25.10
N GLN A 356 14.88 -6.75 26.01
CA GLN A 356 16.23 -7.29 25.92
C GLN A 356 16.27 -8.82 25.97
N LYS A 357 15.46 -9.45 26.85
CA LYS A 357 15.35 -10.92 26.94
C LYS A 357 14.80 -11.52 25.65
N MET A 358 13.79 -10.87 25.06
CA MET A 358 13.18 -11.29 23.79
C MET A 358 14.02 -10.89 22.56
N ARG A 359 15.05 -10.04 22.74
CA ARG A 359 15.87 -9.45 21.67
C ARG A 359 15.07 -8.54 20.71
N HIS A 360 14.01 -7.92 21.20
CA HIS A 360 13.16 -7.00 20.46
C HIS A 360 13.75 -5.58 20.53
N ARG A 361 14.78 -5.30 19.72
CA ARG A 361 15.50 -4.01 19.77
C ARG A 361 14.60 -2.80 19.52
N GLY A 362 13.68 -2.88 18.57
CA GLY A 362 12.74 -1.77 18.30
C GLY A 362 11.87 -1.42 19.51
N THR A 363 11.43 -2.41 20.28
CA THR A 363 10.67 -2.20 21.52
C THR A 363 11.53 -1.59 22.61
N GLU A 364 12.80 -1.99 22.73
CA GLU A 364 13.76 -1.38 23.66
C GLU A 364 14.01 0.10 23.32
N ASP A 365 14.24 0.42 22.04
CA ASP A 365 14.46 1.80 21.59
C ASP A 365 13.25 2.67 21.87
N ARG A 366 12.03 2.17 21.62
CA ARG A 366 10.78 2.85 21.99
C ARG A 366 10.72 3.19 23.48
N TRP A 367 11.13 2.28 24.35
CA TRP A 367 11.16 2.54 25.79
C TRP A 367 12.21 3.56 26.20
N LEU A 368 13.40 3.49 25.59
CA LEU A 368 14.44 4.49 25.80
C LEU A 368 13.97 5.88 25.36
N GLU A 369 13.27 6.01 24.23
CA GLU A 369 12.70 7.29 23.79
C GLU A 369 11.71 7.87 24.80
N MET A 370 10.80 7.05 25.34
CA MET A 370 9.86 7.49 26.39
C MET A 370 10.60 7.90 27.67
N LYS A 371 11.65 7.18 28.09
CA LYS A 371 12.48 7.58 29.23
C LYS A 371 13.16 8.92 28.99
N ARG A 372 13.67 9.14 27.77
CA ARG A 372 14.32 10.39 27.37
C ARG A 372 13.35 11.57 27.48
N GLU A 373 12.11 11.39 27.03
CA GLU A 373 11.07 12.43 27.16
C GLU A 373 10.72 12.74 28.62
N ILE A 374 10.65 11.72 29.49
CA ILE A 374 10.44 11.93 30.94
C ILE A 374 11.58 12.76 31.53
N TYR A 375 12.84 12.39 31.29
CA TYR A 375 13.99 13.15 31.81
C TYR A 375 14.03 14.58 31.29
N LYS A 376 13.66 14.79 30.02
CA LYS A 376 13.53 16.14 29.44
C LYS A 376 12.48 16.97 30.20
N ARG A 377 11.31 16.40 30.50
CA ARG A 377 10.24 17.09 31.26
C ARG A 377 10.64 17.40 32.70
N GLN A 378 11.44 16.52 33.32
CA GLN A 378 11.96 16.72 34.68
C GLN A 378 13.13 17.72 34.73
N GLY A 379 13.71 18.10 33.60
CA GLY A 379 14.94 18.88 33.54
C GLY A 379 16.18 18.10 33.99
N ASP A 380 16.11 16.76 33.98
CA ASP A 380 17.24 15.88 34.32
C ASP A 380 18.16 15.73 33.10
N THR A 381 19.17 16.58 33.04
CA THR A 381 20.16 16.62 31.94
C THR A 381 21.03 15.36 31.90
N ASP A 382 21.38 14.80 33.05
CA ASP A 382 22.25 13.62 33.15
C ASP A 382 21.51 12.37 32.68
N GLY A 383 20.25 12.21 33.11
CA GLY A 383 19.36 11.16 32.65
C GLY A 383 19.11 11.26 31.14
N PHE A 384 18.81 12.47 30.64
CA PHE A 384 18.61 12.72 29.22
C PHE A 384 19.84 12.37 28.38
N MET A 385 21.03 12.80 28.80
CA MET A 385 22.29 12.52 28.11
C MET A 385 22.59 11.02 28.10
N ASN A 386 22.44 10.33 29.23
CA ASN A 386 22.72 8.91 29.33
C ASN A 386 21.80 8.07 28.43
N ILE A 387 20.51 8.40 28.37
CA ILE A 387 19.56 7.72 27.48
C ILE A 387 19.86 8.02 26.00
N THR A 388 20.16 9.28 25.66
CA THR A 388 20.57 9.67 24.29
C THR A 388 21.80 8.87 23.84
N ARG A 389 22.77 8.68 24.74
CA ARG A 389 23.94 7.83 24.46
C ARG A 389 23.54 6.38 24.18
N LYS A 390 22.63 5.80 24.97
CA LYS A 390 22.16 4.42 24.75
C LYS A 390 21.45 4.26 23.40
N LEU A 391 20.58 5.22 23.04
CA LEU A 391 19.91 5.23 21.73
C LEU A 391 20.92 5.29 20.58
N PHE A 392 21.94 6.16 20.68
CA PHE A 392 23.02 6.21 19.71
C PHE A 392 23.79 4.88 19.62
N MET A 393 24.00 4.18 20.74
CA MET A 393 24.66 2.87 20.73
C MET A 393 23.81 1.78 20.07
N ASN A 394 22.49 1.84 20.21
CA ASN A 394 21.57 0.87 19.62
C ASN A 394 21.37 1.10 18.12
N SER A 395 21.17 2.35 17.72
CA SER A 395 20.97 2.79 16.34
C SER A 395 21.75 4.08 16.09
N PRO A 396 23.02 3.98 15.65
CA PRO A 396 23.87 5.16 15.46
C PRO A 396 23.41 5.99 14.27
N THR A 397 22.78 7.14 14.52
CA THR A 397 22.37 8.11 13.49
C THR A 397 23.12 9.43 13.65
N ILE A 398 23.19 10.23 12.58
CA ILE A 398 23.83 11.54 12.64
C ILE A 398 23.00 12.53 13.48
N GLU A 399 21.69 12.34 13.54
CA GLU A 399 20.77 13.12 14.36
C GLU A 399 21.04 12.91 15.85
N GLU A 400 21.19 11.66 16.30
CA GLU A 400 21.52 11.36 17.70
C GLU A 400 22.94 11.81 18.05
N TYR A 401 23.87 11.72 17.11
CA TYR A 401 25.21 12.28 17.26
C TYR A 401 25.19 13.80 17.54
N ARG A 402 24.52 14.58 16.68
CA ARG A 402 24.43 16.04 16.83
C ARG A 402 23.76 16.41 18.14
N ARG A 403 22.72 15.65 18.55
CA ARG A 403 22.08 15.83 19.86
C ARG A 403 23.05 15.60 21.01
N LEU A 404 23.89 14.56 20.97
CA LEU A 404 24.94 14.35 21.97
C LEU A 404 25.95 15.49 22.00
N LYS A 405 26.33 16.01 20.82
CA LYS A 405 27.27 17.14 20.70
C LYS A 405 26.75 18.43 21.33
N GLU A 406 25.43 18.66 21.26
CA GLU A 406 24.80 19.83 21.90
C GLU A 406 24.73 19.73 23.43
N LEU A 407 24.74 18.51 23.98
CA LEU A 407 24.60 18.28 25.43
C LEU A 407 25.93 18.32 26.18
N VAL A 408 27.03 17.97 25.51
CA VAL A 408 28.36 17.89 26.11
C VAL A 408 29.07 19.23 25.92
N SER A 409 29.78 19.69 26.95
CA SER A 409 30.56 20.93 26.86
C SER A 409 31.63 20.83 25.77
N ALA A 410 31.94 21.94 25.12
CA ALA A 410 32.94 21.97 24.04
C ALA A 410 34.33 21.50 24.50
N ASP A 411 34.66 21.69 25.78
CA ASP A 411 35.94 21.30 26.37
C ASP A 411 36.02 19.78 26.59
N GLU A 412 34.91 19.11 26.91
CA GLU A 412 34.86 17.66 27.17
C GLU A 412 34.54 16.83 25.93
N TRP A 413 34.04 17.48 24.88
CA TRP A 413 33.57 16.82 23.66
C TRP A 413 34.61 15.93 22.97
N PRO A 414 35.88 16.35 22.76
CA PRO A 414 36.86 15.51 22.06
C PRO A 414 37.10 14.16 22.75
N GLU A 415 37.32 14.18 24.08
CA GLU A 415 37.52 12.94 24.84
C GLU A 415 36.24 12.10 24.92
N TYR A 416 35.07 12.75 24.99
CA TYR A 416 33.79 12.06 24.98
C TYR A 416 33.54 11.36 23.65
N LEU A 417 33.84 12.02 22.53
CA LEU A 417 33.65 11.49 21.19
C LEU A 417 34.54 10.27 20.95
N ASP A 418 35.81 10.31 21.32
CA ASP A 418 36.70 9.17 21.15
C ASP A 418 36.20 7.96 21.95
N ARG A 419 35.79 8.16 23.20
CA ARG A 419 35.14 7.11 23.99
C ARG A 419 33.87 6.61 23.29
N LEU A 420 33.02 7.50 22.77
CA LEU A 420 31.77 7.13 22.12
C LEU A 420 32.02 6.23 20.90
N ILE A 421 32.96 6.60 20.04
CA ILE A 421 33.34 5.85 18.84
C ILE A 421 33.90 4.47 19.20
N ASP A 422 34.78 4.40 20.21
CA ASP A 422 35.40 3.15 20.66
C ASP A 422 34.36 2.14 21.19
N HIS A 423 33.35 2.63 21.94
CA HIS A 423 32.33 1.78 22.56
C HIS A 423 31.24 1.34 21.57
N THR A 424 31.00 2.10 20.50
CA THR A 424 29.90 1.84 19.56
C THR A 424 30.28 0.91 18.41
N LYS A 425 31.58 0.75 18.10
CA LYS A 425 32.06 -0.07 16.96
C LYS A 425 31.21 0.16 15.71
N LEU A 426 31.07 1.42 15.29
CA LEU A 426 30.19 1.92 14.22
C LEU A 426 30.40 1.27 12.81
N CYS A 427 31.32 0.33 12.68
CA CYS A 427 31.75 -0.26 11.42
C CYS A 427 31.63 -1.79 11.45
N ASP A 428 30.40 -2.32 11.42
CA ASP A 428 30.15 -3.73 11.08
C ASP A 428 28.87 -3.97 10.24
N TYR A 429 28.40 -2.96 9.50
CA TYR A 429 27.28 -3.12 8.59
C TYR A 429 27.71 -2.94 7.13
N SER A 430 27.38 -3.93 6.32
CA SER A 430 27.84 -4.21 4.96
C SER A 430 27.44 -3.18 3.88
N SER A 431 26.89 -2.02 4.24
CA SER A 431 26.60 -0.95 3.27
C SER A 431 27.03 0.42 3.83
N TYR A 432 27.84 1.15 3.06
CA TYR A 432 28.47 2.40 3.49
C TYR A 432 27.58 3.63 3.25
N ALA A 433 26.43 3.46 2.60
CA ALA A 433 25.43 4.50 2.38
C ALA A 433 24.98 5.21 3.69
N HIS A 434 25.17 4.56 4.83
CA HIS A 434 24.75 5.01 6.17
C HIS A 434 25.87 4.96 7.23
N CYS A 435 27.14 5.04 6.85
CA CYS A 435 28.23 5.02 7.84
C CYS A 435 28.26 6.33 8.66
N SER A 436 27.59 6.34 9.81
CA SER A 436 27.51 7.47 10.75
C SER A 436 28.91 7.95 11.17
N GLN A 437 29.89 7.06 11.26
CA GLN A 437 31.27 7.41 11.59
C GLN A 437 31.94 8.33 10.55
N ALA A 438 31.66 8.14 9.26
CA ALA A 438 32.25 8.95 8.20
C ALA A 438 31.67 10.37 8.16
N GLU A 439 30.35 10.51 8.39
CA GLU A 439 29.72 11.82 8.54
C GLU A 439 30.21 12.53 9.81
N ILE A 440 30.41 11.81 10.92
CA ILE A 440 30.99 12.34 12.15
C ILE A 440 32.39 12.94 11.89
N PHE A 441 33.32 12.18 11.29
CA PHE A 441 34.65 12.70 11.00
C PHE A 441 34.64 13.89 10.05
N LYS A 442 33.68 13.94 9.12
CA LYS A 442 33.48 15.10 8.24
C LYS A 442 33.00 16.32 9.02
N GLU A 443 32.05 16.18 9.95
CA GLU A 443 31.55 17.27 10.79
C GLU A 443 32.60 17.80 11.77
N GLU A 444 33.43 16.91 12.33
CA GLU A 444 34.54 17.27 13.21
C GLU A 444 35.78 17.76 12.45
N LYS A 445 35.77 17.71 11.11
CA LYS A 445 36.93 18.03 10.24
C LYS A 445 38.17 17.17 10.52
N GLU A 446 37.96 15.94 10.99
CA GLU A 446 39.01 14.95 11.23
C GLU A 446 39.35 14.20 9.94
N TYR A 447 39.87 14.95 8.97
CA TYR A 447 40.07 14.47 7.60
C TYR A 447 41.08 13.32 7.48
N ASP A 448 42.09 13.25 8.35
CA ASP A 448 43.02 12.12 8.43
C ASP A 448 42.29 10.82 8.82
N ARG A 449 41.42 10.88 9.84
CA ARG A 449 40.62 9.72 10.30
C ARG A 449 39.60 9.31 9.24
N LEU A 450 38.98 10.27 8.56
CA LEU A 450 38.08 10.01 7.44
C LEU A 450 38.80 9.30 6.28
N LEU A 451 39.98 9.77 5.88
CA LEU A 451 40.75 9.12 4.82
C LEU A 451 41.14 7.69 5.20
N ASN A 452 41.62 7.49 6.43
CA ASN A 452 42.00 6.17 6.94
C ASN A 452 40.79 5.21 6.99
N LEU A 453 39.62 5.71 7.43
CA LEU A 453 38.37 4.94 7.41
C LEU A 453 38.06 4.48 5.99
N ILE A 454 38.07 5.39 5.00
CA ILE A 454 37.80 5.07 3.59
C ILE A 454 38.79 4.02 3.07
N ALA A 455 40.08 4.15 3.37
CA ALA A 455 41.12 3.26 2.90
C ALA A 455 40.97 1.81 3.39
N ASN A 456 40.33 1.58 4.54
CA ASN A 456 40.14 0.26 5.13
C ASN A 456 38.81 -0.43 4.73
N LEU A 457 37.95 0.25 3.96
CA LEU A 457 36.69 -0.33 3.50
C LEU A 457 36.89 -1.42 2.45
N ARG A 458 35.91 -2.33 2.34
CA ARG A 458 35.82 -3.27 1.21
C ARG A 458 35.67 -2.51 -0.12
N PRO A 459 36.12 -3.07 -1.27
CA PRO A 459 36.14 -2.37 -2.55
C PRO A 459 34.82 -1.69 -2.96
N ASP A 460 33.68 -2.39 -2.84
CA ASP A 460 32.38 -1.87 -3.26
C ASP A 460 31.96 -0.67 -2.40
N SER A 461 32.04 -0.82 -1.07
CA SER A 461 31.80 0.24 -0.09
C SER A 461 32.78 1.41 -0.21
N ARG A 462 34.03 1.14 -0.59
CA ARG A 462 35.07 2.16 -0.77
C ARG A 462 34.76 3.06 -1.97
N LEU A 463 34.24 2.51 -3.06
CA LEU A 463 33.88 3.32 -4.23
C LEU A 463 32.73 4.29 -3.91
N GLU A 464 31.69 3.81 -3.21
CA GLU A 464 30.60 4.65 -2.70
C GLU A 464 31.11 5.74 -1.75
N ALA A 465 32.03 5.39 -0.86
CA ALA A 465 32.66 6.32 0.07
C ALA A 465 33.40 7.46 -0.63
N LEU A 466 34.23 7.10 -1.61
CA LEU A 466 34.97 8.06 -2.41
C LEU A 466 34.03 8.97 -3.19
N MET A 467 32.93 8.45 -3.74
CA MET A 467 31.92 9.25 -4.41
C MET A 467 31.30 10.32 -3.51
N ARG A 468 31.11 10.01 -2.21
CA ARG A 468 30.46 10.91 -1.25
C ARG A 468 31.40 11.93 -0.61
N TYR A 469 32.63 11.52 -0.25
CA TYR A 469 33.51 12.32 0.62
C TYR A 469 34.72 12.95 -0.08
N SER A 470 34.99 12.57 -1.33
CA SER A 470 36.19 13.04 -2.06
C SER A 470 36.27 14.56 -2.22
N GLU A 471 35.14 15.24 -2.38
CA GLU A 471 35.12 16.71 -2.55
C GLU A 471 35.61 17.43 -1.30
N VAL A 472 35.25 16.94 -0.11
CA VAL A 472 35.66 17.54 1.18
C VAL A 472 37.16 17.31 1.43
N LEU A 473 37.70 16.21 0.92
CA LEU A 473 39.09 15.80 1.11
C LEU A 473 40.05 16.31 0.01
N LYS A 474 39.53 17.01 -1.01
CA LYS A 474 40.29 17.33 -2.24
C LYS A 474 41.54 18.18 -1.97
N ASP A 475 41.47 19.14 -1.06
CA ASP A 475 42.53 20.13 -0.89
C ASP A 475 43.79 19.53 -0.26
N MET A 476 43.64 18.47 0.55
CA MET A 476 44.76 17.83 1.25
C MET A 476 45.12 16.44 0.71
N TYR A 477 44.16 15.69 0.15
CA TYR A 477 44.36 14.26 -0.16
C TYR A 477 44.01 13.86 -1.61
N SER A 478 43.92 14.81 -2.55
CA SER A 478 43.57 14.49 -3.95
C SER A 478 44.41 13.37 -4.56
N LYS A 479 45.71 13.31 -4.26
CA LYS A 479 46.60 12.26 -4.77
C LYS A 479 46.20 10.87 -4.23
N GLN A 480 46.03 10.74 -2.92
CA GLN A 480 45.64 9.48 -2.28
C GLN A 480 44.24 9.03 -2.72
N LEU A 481 43.30 9.98 -2.90
CA LEU A 481 41.95 9.69 -3.40
C LEU A 481 42.01 9.14 -4.83
N LEU A 482 42.78 9.75 -5.72
CA LEU A 482 42.94 9.30 -7.11
C LEU A 482 43.59 7.90 -7.16
N GLU A 483 44.60 7.64 -6.33
CA GLU A 483 45.24 6.33 -6.18
C GLU A 483 44.24 5.24 -5.74
N MET A 484 43.26 5.57 -4.89
CA MET A 484 42.20 4.65 -4.48
C MET A 484 41.11 4.47 -5.56
N PHE A 485 40.68 5.55 -6.22
CA PHE A 485 39.66 5.48 -7.28
C PHE A 485 40.11 4.60 -8.44
N PHE A 486 41.36 4.73 -8.88
CA PHE A 486 41.87 4.12 -10.10
C PHE A 486 41.69 2.59 -10.19
N PRO A 487 42.12 1.77 -9.22
CA PRO A 487 41.91 0.32 -9.28
C PRO A 487 40.43 -0.07 -9.19
N LEU A 488 39.63 0.65 -8.39
CA LEU A 488 38.21 0.34 -8.18
C LEU A 488 37.38 0.56 -9.45
N ILE A 489 37.57 1.71 -10.12
CA ILE A 489 36.79 2.01 -11.32
C ILE A 489 37.18 1.11 -12.49
N LYS A 490 38.45 0.71 -12.56
CA LYS A 490 38.94 -0.25 -13.56
C LYS A 490 38.30 -1.64 -13.35
N ASP A 491 38.28 -2.12 -12.12
CA ASP A 491 37.65 -3.40 -11.77
C ASP A 491 36.13 -3.36 -12.02
N TYR A 492 35.46 -2.28 -11.61
CA TYR A 492 34.03 -2.08 -11.84
C TYR A 492 33.67 -2.09 -13.34
N ALA A 493 34.42 -1.35 -14.17
CA ALA A 493 34.19 -1.30 -15.62
C ALA A 493 34.50 -2.62 -16.34
N GLU A 494 35.38 -3.45 -15.77
CA GLU A 494 35.71 -4.77 -16.28
C GLU A 494 34.60 -5.78 -15.99
N LYS A 495 34.12 -5.83 -14.75
CA LYS A 495 33.07 -6.76 -14.28
C LYS A 495 31.68 -6.42 -14.79
N ASN A 496 31.34 -5.14 -14.95
CA ASN A 496 29.99 -4.70 -15.30
C ASN A 496 29.88 -4.33 -16.79
N VAL A 497 29.38 -5.26 -17.61
CA VAL A 497 29.29 -5.13 -19.08
C VAL A 497 27.87 -4.75 -19.56
N ASN A 498 26.93 -4.60 -18.64
CA ASN A 498 25.55 -4.27 -18.99
C ASN A 498 25.37 -2.79 -19.30
N VAL A 499 24.30 -2.51 -20.03
CA VAL A 499 23.91 -1.19 -20.52
C VAL A 499 23.68 -0.16 -19.41
N LYS A 500 23.23 -0.61 -18.23
CA LYS A 500 22.90 0.26 -17.08
C LYS A 500 24.15 0.68 -16.28
N ALA A 501 25.28 -0.02 -16.42
CA ALA A 501 26.50 0.25 -15.65
C ALA A 501 27.38 1.39 -16.21
N TYR A 502 27.36 1.65 -17.52
CA TYR A 502 28.22 2.66 -18.14
C TYR A 502 27.96 4.11 -17.67
N PRO A 503 26.71 4.55 -17.43
CA PRO A 503 26.44 5.86 -16.83
C PRO A 503 27.11 6.05 -15.47
N TYR A 504 27.14 5.02 -14.63
CA TYR A 504 27.79 5.08 -13.32
C TYR A 504 29.32 5.22 -13.46
N VAL A 505 29.94 4.54 -14.44
CA VAL A 505 31.38 4.71 -14.72
C VAL A 505 31.70 6.16 -15.05
N VAL A 506 30.89 6.81 -15.89
CA VAL A 506 31.06 8.23 -16.22
C VAL A 506 30.86 9.13 -15.00
N GLN A 507 29.87 8.83 -14.16
CA GLN A 507 29.65 9.57 -12.92
C GLN A 507 30.87 9.53 -11.99
N VAL A 508 31.51 8.36 -11.84
CA VAL A 508 32.75 8.22 -11.07
C VAL A 508 33.89 9.04 -11.68
N LEU A 509 34.08 8.95 -13.00
CA LEU A 509 35.12 9.71 -13.69
C LEU A 509 34.91 11.23 -13.57
N ARG A 510 33.66 11.72 -13.61
CA ARG A 510 33.36 13.14 -13.34
C ARG A 510 33.75 13.55 -11.93
N GLN A 511 33.48 12.70 -10.94
CA GLN A 511 33.87 12.99 -9.56
C GLN A 511 35.39 13.02 -9.42
N MET A 512 36.12 12.11 -10.07
CA MET A 512 37.59 12.15 -10.11
C MET A 512 38.12 13.45 -10.73
N ARG A 513 37.50 13.99 -11.79
CA ARG A 513 37.92 15.26 -12.44
C ARG A 513 37.89 16.47 -11.51
N ARG A 514 37.08 16.43 -10.45
CA ARG A 514 36.95 17.53 -9.47
C ARG A 514 38.13 17.60 -8.50
N LEU A 515 38.94 16.54 -8.43
CA LEU A 515 40.14 16.47 -7.58
C LEU A 515 41.33 17.21 -8.21
N ASN A 516 42.24 17.68 -7.37
CA ASN A 516 43.48 18.31 -7.82
C ASN A 516 44.34 17.26 -8.56
N GLY A 517 44.67 17.52 -9.83
CA GLY A 517 45.32 16.55 -10.72
C GLY A 517 44.38 15.51 -11.35
N GLY A 518 43.08 15.58 -11.05
CA GLY A 518 42.07 14.64 -11.51
C GLY A 518 41.83 14.66 -13.02
N THR A 519 41.90 15.83 -13.66
CA THR A 519 41.73 15.96 -15.12
C THR A 519 42.76 15.12 -15.89
N GLU A 520 44.04 15.19 -15.53
CA GLU A 520 45.10 14.41 -16.17
C GLU A 520 44.92 12.90 -15.92
N ALA A 521 44.60 12.51 -14.69
CA ALA A 521 44.35 11.12 -14.31
C ALA A 521 43.16 10.51 -15.08
N VAL A 522 42.06 11.27 -15.22
CA VAL A 522 40.86 10.84 -15.94
C VAL A 522 41.13 10.76 -17.45
N SER A 523 41.86 11.70 -18.04
CA SER A 523 42.27 11.61 -19.45
C SER A 523 43.07 10.33 -19.74
N GLY A 524 43.98 9.95 -18.83
CA GLY A 524 44.70 8.67 -18.91
C GLY A 524 43.77 7.44 -18.83
N LEU A 525 42.81 7.45 -17.90
CA LEU A 525 41.82 6.36 -17.77
C LEU A 525 40.88 6.25 -18.99
N VAL A 526 40.42 7.38 -19.52
CA VAL A 526 39.56 7.41 -20.72
C VAL A 526 40.31 6.85 -21.92
N ALA A 527 41.57 7.25 -22.13
CA ALA A 527 42.40 6.69 -23.20
C ALA A 527 42.56 5.17 -23.06
N LEU A 528 42.83 4.69 -21.84
CA LEU A 528 42.94 3.26 -21.53
C LEU A 528 41.62 2.51 -21.77
N PHE A 529 40.47 3.08 -21.37
CA PHE A 529 39.16 2.49 -21.61
C PHE A 529 38.79 2.47 -23.09
N ARG A 530 39.10 3.53 -23.86
CA ARG A 530 38.90 3.55 -25.32
C ARG A 530 39.71 2.47 -26.03
N GLN A 531 40.95 2.26 -25.61
CA GLN A 531 41.81 1.21 -26.16
C GLN A 531 41.34 -0.20 -25.77
N LYS A 532 41.06 -0.43 -24.48
CA LYS A 532 40.69 -1.75 -23.94
C LYS A 532 39.29 -2.20 -24.37
N TYR A 533 38.35 -1.27 -24.48
CA TYR A 533 36.93 -1.57 -24.70
C TYR A 533 36.39 -1.05 -26.03
N ILE A 534 37.22 -0.92 -27.07
CA ILE A 534 36.87 -0.35 -28.38
C ILE A 534 35.57 -0.91 -29.01
N ARG A 535 35.22 -2.17 -28.71
CA ARG A 535 34.01 -2.84 -29.20
C ARG A 535 32.73 -2.53 -28.40
N ARG A 536 32.82 -1.78 -27.29
CA ARG A 536 31.67 -1.41 -26.43
C ARG A 536 31.12 -0.04 -26.86
N SER A 537 30.40 0.01 -27.98
CA SER A 537 29.93 1.28 -28.59
C SER A 537 29.11 2.17 -27.66
N ARG A 538 28.32 1.59 -26.73
CA ARG A 538 27.57 2.37 -25.74
C ARG A 538 28.48 2.99 -24.68
N MET A 539 29.50 2.28 -24.20
CA MET A 539 30.50 2.83 -23.29
C MET A 539 31.24 4.01 -23.94
N MET A 540 31.59 3.92 -25.22
CA MET A 540 32.25 5.02 -25.95
C MET A 540 31.36 6.27 -25.99
N ARG A 541 30.08 6.12 -26.33
CA ARG A 541 29.11 7.23 -26.30
C ARG A 541 28.96 7.86 -24.92
N GLU A 542 29.01 7.05 -23.86
CA GLU A 542 28.96 7.58 -22.49
C GLU A 542 30.26 8.34 -22.14
N LEU A 543 31.43 7.82 -22.52
CA LEU A 543 32.72 8.49 -22.32
C LEU A 543 32.86 9.80 -23.12
N ASP A 544 32.13 9.97 -24.22
CA ASP A 544 32.09 11.23 -24.98
C ASP A 544 31.37 12.36 -24.22
N LYS A 545 30.60 12.04 -23.18
CA LYS A 545 29.89 13.02 -22.33
C LYS A 545 30.75 13.58 -21.18
N LEU A 546 32.03 13.26 -21.12
CA LEU A 546 32.90 13.55 -19.97
C LEU A 546 33.48 14.94 -19.93
#